data_AF-A0A942P395-F1
#
_entry.id   AF-A0A942P395-F1
#
_cell.length_a   1.000
_cell.length_b   1.000
_cell.length_c   1.000
_cell.angle_alpha   90.00
_cell.angle_beta   90.00
_cell.angle_gamma   90.00
#
_symmetry.space_group_name_H-M   'P 1'
#
loop_
_entity.id
_entity.type
_entity.pdbx_description
1 polymer ?
#
loop_
_entity_poly.entity_id
_entity_poly.type
_entity_poly.pdbx_seq_one_letter_code
_entity_poly.pdbx_strand_id
1 'polypeptide(L)' 'MFITLLLSAILVYALAGCCFLPFFYKKGIHLIDESVKGSSIGFYIIIIPGVLVFWPVLLRQWRKALKTKSNEQATA' A
#
# COMPACT_ATOMS: atom_id res chain seq x y z
N MET A 1 24.76 14.56 14.46
CA MET A 1 25.01 13.43 13.53
C MET A 1 23.91 12.37 13.58
N PHE A 2 23.45 11.91 14.76
CA PHE A 2 22.34 10.95 14.87
C PHE A 2 20.97 11.50 14.41
N ILE A 3 20.65 12.75 14.75
CA ILE A 3 19.37 13.37 14.39
C ILE A 3 19.19 13.44 12.87
N THR A 4 20.23 13.87 12.15
CA THR A 4 20.23 13.96 10.68
C THR A 4 20.08 12.59 10.03
N LEU A 5 20.71 11.54 10.59
CA LEU A 5 20.54 10.17 10.13
C LEU A 5 19.08 9.71 10.29
N LEU A 6 18.50 9.90 11.47
CA LEU A 6 17.10 9.54 11.74
C LEU A 6 16.15 10.28 10.79
N LEU A 7 16.35 11.58 10.60
CA LEU A 7 15.52 12.40 9.73
C LEU A 7 15.62 11.97 8.26
N SER A 8 16.83 11.64 7.78
CA SER A 8 17.04 11.11 6.43
C SER A 8 16.37 9.75 6.23
N ALA A 9 16.43 8.86 7.23
CA ALA A 9 15.78 7.57 7.17
C ALA A 9 14.25 7.71 7.09
N ILE A 10 13.67 8.61 7.89
CA ILE A 10 12.23 8.92 7.84
C ILE A 10 11.85 9.53 6.49
N LEU A 11 12.68 10.42 5.94
CA LEU A 11 12.43 11.04 4.63
C LEU A 11 12.44 10.01 3.50
N VAL A 12 13.43 9.12 3.48
CA VAL A 12 13.51 8.03 2.49
C VAL A 12 12.32 7.07 2.65
N TYR A 13 11.95 6.75 3.89
CA TYR A 13 10.78 5.92 4.17
C TYR A 13 9.47 6.55 3.67
N ALA A 14 9.28 7.85 3.92
CA ALA A 14 8.11 8.60 3.46
C ALA A 14 8.08 8.74 1.93
N LEU A 15 9.24 8.99 1.29
CA LEU A 15 9.36 9.03 -0.17
C LEU A 15 8.98 7.69 -0.81
N ALA A 16 9.45 6.57 -0.24
CA ALA A 16 9.08 5.24 -0.70
C ALA A 16 7.56 4.99 -0.57
N GLY A 17 6.96 5.38 0.57
CA GLY A 17 5.51 5.33 0.77
C GLY A 17 4.73 6.21 -0.22
N CYS A 18 5.25 7.39 -0.54
CA CYS A 18 4.66 8.31 -1.53
C CYS A 18 4.68 7.70 -2.95
N CYS A 19 5.79 7.08 -3.36
CA CYS A 19 5.87 6.35 -4.62
C CYS A 19 4.94 5.11 -4.65
N PHE A 20 4.71 4.47 -3.50
CA PHE A 20 3.82 3.33 -3.37
C PHE A 20 2.34 3.73 -3.50
N LEU A 21 1.97 4.92 -3.03
CA LEU A 21 0.60 5.44 -2.97
C LEU A 21 -0.18 5.34 -4.30
N PRO A 22 0.30 5.87 -5.45
CA PRO A 22 -0.42 5.80 -6.72
C PRO A 22 -0.55 4.37 -7.26
N PHE A 23 0.43 3.50 -6.94
CA PHE A 23 0.42 2.10 -7.35
C PHE A 23 -0.59 1.29 -6.53
N PHE A 24 -0.61 1.55 -5.22
CA PHE A 24 -1.57 0.98 -4.28
C PHE A 24 -3.01 1.42 -4.59
N TYR A 25 -3.20 2.69 -4.95
CA TYR A 25 -4.50 3.23 -5.35
C TYR A 25 -5.10 2.49 -6.54
N LYS A 26 -4.32 2.27 -7.62
CA LYS A 26 -4.84 1.66 -8.85
C LYS A 26 -5.08 0.15 -8.77
N LYS A 27 -4.20 -0.61 -8.10
CA LYS A 27 -4.27 -2.08 -8.07
C LYS A 27 -4.38 -2.65 -6.67
N GLY A 28 -3.65 -2.10 -5.71
CA GLY A 28 -3.53 -2.65 -4.36
C GLY A 28 -4.85 -2.63 -3.57
N ILE A 29 -5.59 -1.53 -3.63
CA ILE A 29 -6.83 -1.36 -2.86
C ILE A 29 -7.89 -2.38 -3.25
N HIS A 30 -8.15 -2.56 -4.55
CA HIS A 30 -9.11 -3.54 -5.04
C HIS A 30 -8.70 -4.99 -4.77
N LEU A 31 -7.39 -5.26 -4.59
CA LEU A 31 -6.85 -6.60 -4.31
C LEU A 31 -6.90 -6.98 -2.83
N ILE A 32 -6.88 -6.00 -1.93
CA ILE A 32 -6.90 -6.25 -0.48
C ILE A 32 -8.32 -6.26 0.05
N ASP A 33 -9.18 -5.38 -0.47
CA ASP A 33 -10.56 -5.32 -0.02
C ASP A 33 -11.47 -4.94 -1.20
N GLU A 34 -12.19 -5.94 -1.68
CA GLU A 34 -13.14 -5.78 -2.77
C GLU A 34 -14.32 -4.87 -2.37
N SER A 35 -14.59 -4.71 -1.06
CA SER A 35 -15.60 -3.79 -0.52
C SER A 35 -15.27 -2.32 -0.82
N VAL A 36 -14.00 -2.01 -1.12
CA VAL A 36 -13.56 -0.64 -1.45
C VAL A 36 -13.91 -0.26 -2.90
N LYS A 37 -14.36 -1.23 -3.74
CA LYS A 37 -14.82 -0.96 -5.13
C LYS A 37 -15.98 0.05 -5.23
N GLY A 38 -16.68 0.35 -4.14
CA GLY A 38 -17.75 1.36 -4.10
C GLY A 38 -17.44 2.59 -3.24
N SER A 39 -16.23 2.68 -2.66
CA SER A 39 -15.93 3.73 -1.69
C SER A 39 -15.65 5.08 -2.36
N SER A 40 -16.12 6.16 -1.75
CA SER A 40 -16.01 7.51 -2.28
C SER A 40 -14.56 8.03 -2.25
N ILE A 41 -14.24 9.00 -3.12
CA ILE A 41 -12.91 9.64 -3.18
C ILE A 41 -12.47 10.19 -1.80
N GLY A 42 -13.43 10.59 -0.95
CA GLY A 42 -13.15 11.03 0.42
C GLY A 42 -12.55 9.93 1.31
N PHE A 43 -13.00 8.68 1.18
CA PHE A 43 -12.41 7.54 1.90
C PHE A 43 -10.94 7.36 1.51
N TYR A 44 -10.64 7.49 0.21
CA TYR A 44 -9.27 7.39 -0.27
C TYR A 44 -8.37 8.45 0.34
N ILE A 45 -8.82 9.71 0.44
CA ILE A 45 -8.05 10.80 1.06
C ILE A 45 -7.76 10.50 2.55
N ILE A 46 -8.74 9.96 3.27
CA ILE A 46 -8.60 9.62 4.70
C ILE A 46 -7.57 8.52 4.93
N ILE A 47 -7.47 7.54 4.02
CA ILE A 47 -6.52 6.43 4.17
C ILE A 47 -5.09 6.79 3.70
N ILE A 48 -4.88 7.87 2.93
CA ILE A 48 -3.54 8.30 2.45
C ILE A 48 -2.49 8.32 3.57
N PRO A 49 -2.69 9.00 4.71
CA PRO A 49 -1.70 9.01 5.79
C PRO A 49 -1.44 7.61 6.35
N GLY A 50 -2.48 6.78 6.46
CA GLY A 50 -2.35 5.38 6.85
C GLY A 50 -1.54 4.56 5.85
N VAL A 51 -1.76 4.75 4.55
CA VAL A 51 -1.01 4.08 3.48
C VAL A 51 0.46 4.51 3.50
N LEU A 52 0.74 5.80 3.71
CA LEU A 52 2.10 6.34 3.81
C LEU A 52 2.88 5.76 5.01
N VAL A 53 2.22 5.60 6.17
CA VAL A 53 2.86 5.04 7.37
C VAL A 53 2.97 3.52 7.28
N PHE A 54 1.93 2.84 6.80
CA PHE A 54 1.83 1.37 6.77
C PHE A 54 2.12 0.76 5.39
N TRP A 55 2.80 1.48 4.49
CA TRP A 55 3.14 0.99 3.16
C TRP A 55 3.84 -0.39 3.14
N PRO A 56 4.79 -0.74 4.03
CA PRO A 56 5.45 -2.05 3.95
C PRO A 56 4.52 -3.19 4.39
N VAL A 57 3.59 -2.92 5.31
CA VAL A 57 2.56 -3.87 5.73
C VAL A 57 1.57 -4.10 4.59
N LEU A 58 1.12 -3.03 3.94
CA LEU A 58 0.24 -3.08 2.78
C LEU A 58 0.89 -3.79 1.60
N LEU A 59 2.18 -3.57 1.37
CA LEU A 59 2.94 -4.27 0.34
C LEU A 59 3.03 -5.78 0.61
N ARG A 60 3.19 -6.17 1.89
CA ARG A 60 3.16 -7.59 2.29
C ARG A 60 1.79 -8.21 2.06
N GLN A 61 0.72 -7.51 2.42
CA GLN A 61 -0.67 -7.96 2.20
C GLN A 61 -0.96 -8.09 0.71
N TRP A 62 -0.52 -7.12 -0.10
CA TRP A 62 -0.71 -7.14 -1.52
C TRP A 62 0.02 -8.31 -2.19
N ARG A 63 1.27 -8.59 -1.81
CA ARG A 63 2.02 -9.77 -2.28
C ARG A 63 1.32 -11.08 -1.95
N LYS A 64 0.69 -11.19 -0.77
CA LYS A 64 -0.11 -12.36 -0.41
C LYS A 64 -1.33 -12.49 -1.33
N ALA A 65 -2.06 -11.40 -1.55
CA ALA A 65 -3.24 -11.39 -2.44
C ALA A 65 -2.88 -11.81 -3.88
N LEU A 66 -1.73 -11.35 -4.40
CA LEU A 66 -1.22 -11.77 -5.71
C LEU A 66 -0.91 -13.27 -5.77
N LYS A 67 -0.31 -13.84 -4.72
CA LYS A 67 -0.02 -15.28 -4.64
C LYS A 67 -1.31 -16.11 -4.63
N THR A 68 -2.34 -15.67 -3.89
CA THR A 68 -3.63 -16.37 -3.83
C THR A 68 -4.30 -16.42 -5.20
N LYS A 69 -4.38 -15.29 -5.92
CA LYS A 69 -4.94 -15.25 -7.29
C LYS A 69 -4.21 -16.19 -8.26
N SER A 70 -2.88 -16.25 -8.17
CA SER A 70 -2.07 -17.13 -9.04
C SER A 70 -2.31 -18.62 -8.79
N ASN A 71 -2.53 -19.03 -7.53
CA ASN A 71 -2.79 -20.44 -7.22
C ASN A 71 -4.19 -20.88 -7.70
N GLU A 72 -5.18 -20.01 -7.57
CA GLU A 72 -6.56 -20.30 -8.01
C GLU A 72 -6.65 -20.51 -9.53
N GLN A 73 -5.84 -19.78 -10.31
CA GLN A 73 -5.72 -19.93 -11.76
C GLN A 73 -4.90 -21.16 -12.21
N ALA A 74 -4.10 -21.77 -11.33
CA ALA A 74 -3.31 -22.97 -11.64
C ALA A 74 -4.07 -24.28 -11.35
N THR A 75 -5.18 -24.20 -10.60
CA THR A 75 -6.07 -25.33 -10.26
C THR A 75 -7.41 -25.31 -11.00
N ALA A 76 -7.66 -24.31 -11.84
CA ALA A 76 -8.83 -24.19 -12.71
C ALA A 76 -8.47 -24.58 -14.14
#